data_AF-A0A0F9IP46-F1
#
_entry.id   AF-A0A0F9IP46-F1
#
_cell.length_a   1.000
_cell.length_b   1.000
_cell.length_c   1.000
_cell.angle_alpha   90.00
_cell.angle_beta   90.00
_cell.angle_gamma   90.00
#
_symmetry.space_group_name_H-M   'P 1'
#
loop_
_entity.id
_entity.type
_entity.pdbx_description
1 polymer ?
#
loop_
_entity_poly.entity_id
_entity_poly.type
_entity_poly.pdbx_seq_one_letter_code
_entity_poly.pdbx_strand_id
1 'polypeptide(L)'
;MPTRDEAWDLVCEWTETESLRRHMLAVEAATRAYAKRLGEDEETWAIAGLVHDLDYERNPDPETGHPRAGVEELRQRDYPEEVIHAVLAHAEYMGVPRESRLAKALFACDELTGFIFAVTYVRPSKSIHEVQPKSVKKKLKQRSFAASVNR
;
A
#
# COMPACT_ATOMS: atom_id res chain seq x y z
N MET A 1 -19.30 2.73 -4.35
CA MET A 1 -17.84 2.89 -4.28
C MET A 1 -17.48 4.16 -5.02
N PRO A 2 -16.70 5.06 -4.41
CA PRO A 2 -16.19 6.26 -5.08
C PRO A 2 -15.30 5.90 -6.26
N THR A 3 -15.06 6.88 -7.13
CA THR A 3 -14.13 6.78 -8.24
C THR A 3 -12.68 6.84 -7.76
N ARG A 4 -11.75 6.36 -8.58
CA ARG A 4 -10.31 6.44 -8.30
C ARG A 4 -9.81 7.89 -8.15
N ASP A 5 -10.41 8.84 -8.87
CA ASP A 5 -10.05 10.26 -8.76
C ASP A 5 -10.53 10.86 -7.43
N GLU A 6 -11.74 10.55 -6.98
CA GLU A 6 -12.22 10.95 -5.64
C GLU A 6 -11.37 10.35 -4.53
N ALA A 7 -10.93 9.09 -4.68
CA ALA A 7 -9.99 8.46 -3.75
C ALA A 7 -8.62 9.14 -3.75
N TRP A 8 -8.14 9.59 -4.92
CA TRP A 8 -6.89 10.32 -5.03
C TRP A 8 -6.96 11.71 -4.40
N ASP A 9 -8.08 12.41 -4.57
CA ASP A 9 -8.31 13.71 -3.94
C ASP A 9 -8.32 13.57 -2.41
N LEU A 10 -8.96 12.53 -1.87
CA LEU A 10 -8.91 12.21 -0.44
C LEU A 10 -7.48 11.94 0.04
N VAL A 11 -6.71 11.14 -0.70
CA VAL A 11 -5.29 10.88 -0.38
C VAL A 11 -4.47 12.18 -0.37
N CYS A 12 -4.70 13.06 -1.33
CA CYS A 12 -4.03 14.35 -1.39
C CYS A 12 -4.46 15.30 -0.27
N GLU A 13 -5.71 15.23 0.15
CA GLU A 13 -6.23 15.95 1.32
C GLU A 13 -5.53 15.46 2.60
N TRP A 14 -5.36 14.14 2.76
CA TRP A 14 -4.91 13.54 4.02
C TRP A 14 -3.39 13.44 4.20
N THR A 15 -2.69 13.11 3.12
CA THR A 15 -1.24 12.92 3.11
C THR A 15 -0.60 14.07 2.36
N GLU A 16 0.30 14.83 2.97
CA GLU A 16 1.02 15.93 2.33
C GLU A 16 2.36 15.45 1.75
N THR A 17 2.96 14.43 2.38
CA THR A 17 4.29 13.95 2.03
C THR A 17 4.32 13.25 0.67
N GLU A 18 5.11 13.79 -0.26
CA GLU A 18 5.20 13.26 -1.64
C GLU A 18 5.70 11.81 -1.68
N SER A 19 6.63 11.42 -0.80
CA SER A 19 7.13 10.03 -0.76
C SER A 19 6.04 9.03 -0.36
N LEU A 20 5.13 9.40 0.54
CA LEU A 20 4.03 8.54 0.97
C LEU A 20 2.94 8.46 -0.10
N ARG A 21 2.63 9.58 -0.78
CA ARG A 21 1.76 9.57 -1.97
C ARG A 21 2.32 8.66 -3.07
N ARG A 22 3.62 8.75 -3.35
CA ARG A 22 4.29 7.87 -4.34
C ARG A 22 4.24 6.40 -3.93
N HIS A 23 4.33 6.10 -2.62
CA HIS A 23 4.18 4.74 -2.09
C HIS A 23 2.78 4.20 -2.39
N MET A 24 1.73 4.93 -1.98
CA MET A 24 0.34 4.54 -2.26
C MET A 24 0.04 4.38 -3.76
N LEU A 25 0.56 5.25 -4.62
CA LEU A 25 0.47 5.09 -6.08
C LEU A 25 1.19 3.84 -6.60
N ALA A 26 2.32 3.45 -5.99
CA ALA A 26 3.03 2.23 -6.35
C ALA A 26 2.26 0.98 -5.91
N VAL A 27 1.64 1.01 -4.73
CA VAL A 27 0.77 -0.06 -4.22
C VAL A 27 -0.47 -0.20 -5.09
N GLU A 28 -1.14 0.90 -5.43
CA GLU A 28 -2.26 0.93 -6.40
C GLU A 28 -1.87 0.22 -7.72
N ALA A 29 -0.74 0.60 -8.31
CA ALA A 29 -0.30 0.02 -9.58
C ALA A 29 -0.07 -1.50 -9.46
N ALA A 30 0.50 -1.95 -8.33
CA ALA A 30 0.75 -3.37 -8.08
C ALA A 30 -0.54 -4.15 -7.84
N THR A 31 -1.45 -3.66 -7.00
CA THR A 31 -2.72 -4.33 -6.70
C THR A 31 -3.60 -4.38 -7.95
N ARG A 32 -3.72 -3.30 -8.72
CA ARG A 32 -4.46 -3.29 -10.00
C ARG A 32 -3.93 -4.36 -10.97
N ALA A 33 -2.60 -4.49 -11.09
CA ALA A 33 -1.99 -5.53 -11.93
C ALA A 33 -2.31 -6.95 -11.46
N TYR A 34 -2.35 -7.18 -10.14
CA TYR A 34 -2.79 -8.47 -9.60
C TYR A 34 -4.27 -8.73 -9.84
N ALA A 35 -5.14 -7.73 -9.69
CA ALA A 35 -6.58 -7.89 -9.93
C ALA A 35 -6.83 -8.41 -11.36
N LYS A 36 -6.22 -7.76 -12.36
CA LYS A 36 -6.25 -8.18 -13.75
C LYS A 36 -5.77 -9.62 -13.97
N ARG A 37 -4.64 -9.99 -13.34
CA ARG A 37 -4.07 -11.33 -13.45
C ARG A 37 -4.97 -12.40 -12.83
N LEU A 38 -5.71 -12.04 -11.79
CA LEU A 38 -6.51 -12.94 -10.97
C LEU A 38 -7.99 -12.98 -11.37
N GLY A 39 -8.40 -12.14 -12.32
CA GLY A 39 -9.79 -12.02 -12.79
C GLY A 39 -10.70 -11.29 -11.81
N GLU A 40 -10.15 -10.38 -11.00
CA GLU A 40 -10.83 -9.60 -9.98
C GLU A 40 -11.16 -8.19 -10.48
N ASP A 41 -11.95 -7.43 -9.72
CA ASP A 41 -12.28 -6.05 -10.05
C ASP A 41 -11.05 -5.12 -9.92
N GLU A 42 -10.58 -4.58 -11.06
CA GLU A 42 -9.38 -3.75 -11.12
C GLU A 42 -9.53 -2.42 -10.36
N GLU A 43 -10.74 -1.84 -10.31
CA GLU A 43 -10.98 -0.55 -9.67
C GLU A 43 -11.00 -0.67 -8.15
N THR A 44 -11.70 -1.66 -7.59
CA THR A 44 -11.68 -1.96 -6.15
C THR A 44 -10.25 -2.15 -5.66
N TRP A 45 -9.46 -2.97 -6.36
CA TRP A 45 -8.08 -3.27 -5.95
C TRP A 45 -7.15 -2.08 -6.07
N ALA A 46 -7.32 -1.27 -7.12
CA ALA A 46 -6.59 -0.02 -7.28
C ALA A 46 -6.89 0.93 -6.13
N ILE A 47 -8.17 1.16 -5.84
CA ILE A 47 -8.62 2.05 -4.76
C ILE A 47 -8.10 1.57 -3.40
N ALA A 48 -8.20 0.26 -3.10
CA ALA A 48 -7.66 -0.29 -1.85
C ALA A 48 -6.16 -0.05 -1.69
N GLY A 49 -5.38 -0.26 -2.76
CA GLY A 49 -3.95 0.07 -2.76
C GLY A 49 -3.66 1.56 -2.60
N LEU A 50 -4.51 2.41 -3.18
CA LEU A 50 -4.34 3.85 -3.15
C LEU A 50 -4.60 4.46 -1.77
N VAL A 51 -5.56 3.93 -1.01
CA VAL A 51 -5.99 4.55 0.26
C VAL A 51 -5.43 3.88 1.51
N HIS A 52 -4.69 2.77 1.39
CA HIS A 52 -4.31 1.95 2.56
C HIS A 52 -3.57 2.70 3.66
N ASP A 53 -2.69 3.66 3.29
CA ASP A 53 -1.87 4.43 4.22
C ASP A 53 -2.34 5.89 4.38
N LEU A 54 -3.57 6.21 3.98
CA LEU A 54 -4.04 7.61 3.90
C LEU A 54 -3.87 8.39 5.21
N ASP A 55 -4.02 7.71 6.35
CA ASP A 55 -3.96 8.30 7.70
C ASP A 55 -2.59 8.18 8.37
N TYR A 56 -1.62 7.49 7.77
CA TYR A 56 -0.34 7.16 8.38
C TYR A 56 0.44 8.41 8.81
N GLU A 57 0.50 9.44 7.96
CA GLU A 57 1.21 10.70 8.27
C GLU A 57 0.60 11.45 9.46
N ARG A 58 -0.73 11.43 9.58
CA ARG A 58 -1.49 12.13 10.62
C ARG A 58 -1.56 11.34 11.93
N ASN A 59 -1.57 10.01 11.85
CA ASN A 59 -1.82 9.09 12.96
C ASN A 59 -0.82 7.92 12.96
N PRO A 60 0.50 8.15 13.06
CA PRO A 60 1.52 7.09 12.84
C PRO A 60 1.60 6.05 13.97
N ASP A 61 0.93 6.27 15.10
CA ASP A 61 0.99 5.38 16.25
C ASP A 61 0.30 4.03 15.95
N PRO A 62 0.99 2.88 16.06
CA PRO A 62 0.41 1.59 15.72
C PRO A 62 -0.64 1.10 16.75
N GLU A 63 -0.55 1.51 18.01
CA GLU A 63 -1.46 1.07 19.06
C GLU A 63 -2.78 1.82 19.04
N THR A 64 -2.75 3.09 18.64
CA THR A 64 -3.89 4.01 18.77
C THR A 64 -4.28 4.71 17.47
N GLY A 65 -3.37 4.80 16.50
CA GLY A 65 -3.54 5.50 15.23
C GLY A 65 -3.82 4.56 14.07
N HIS A 66 -2.98 4.64 13.03
CA HIS A 66 -3.08 3.95 11.75
C HIS A 66 -3.39 2.45 11.96
N PRO A 67 -4.25 1.84 11.12
CA PRO A 67 -5.06 2.44 10.05
C PRO A 67 -6.45 2.92 10.54
N ARG A 68 -6.65 3.09 11.86
CA ARG A 68 -7.98 3.26 12.46
C ARG A 68 -8.68 4.53 11.99
N ALA A 69 -7.96 5.65 11.90
CA ALA A 69 -8.55 6.92 11.49
C ALA A 69 -8.90 6.92 9.99
N GLY A 70 -8.04 6.30 9.17
CA GLY A 70 -8.30 6.13 7.74
C GLY A 70 -9.51 5.24 7.50
N VAL A 71 -9.60 4.12 8.20
CA VAL A 71 -10.75 3.21 8.15
C VAL A 71 -12.07 3.90 8.54
N GLU A 72 -12.05 4.73 9.57
CA GLU A 72 -13.22 5.50 9.99
C GLU A 72 -13.66 6.49 8.90
N GLU A 73 -12.72 7.22 8.30
CA GLU A 73 -13.00 8.13 7.18
C GLU A 73 -13.57 7.38 5.97
N LEU A 74 -12.98 6.23 5.61
CA LEU A 74 -13.45 5.40 4.50
C LEU A 74 -14.87 4.89 4.73
N ARG A 75 -15.23 4.53 5.97
CA ARG A 75 -16.61 4.14 6.33
C ARG A 75 -17.58 5.31 6.19
N GLN A 76 -17.21 6.50 6.65
CA GLN A 76 -18.05 7.70 6.53
C GLN A 76 -18.32 8.10 5.08
N ARG A 77 -17.43 7.71 4.15
CA ARG A 77 -17.55 7.95 2.70
C ARG A 77 -18.11 6.75 1.93
N ASP A 78 -18.70 5.76 2.63
CA ASP A 78 -19.34 4.59 2.02
C ASP A 78 -18.42 3.77 1.09
N TYR A 79 -17.14 3.62 1.46
CA TYR A 79 -16.26 2.66 0.79
C TYR A 79 -16.74 1.22 1.02
N PRO A 80 -16.53 0.30 0.05
CA PRO A 80 -16.92 -1.10 0.23
C PRO A 80 -16.19 -1.76 1.40
N GLU A 81 -16.90 -2.63 2.12
CA GLU A 81 -16.32 -3.36 3.26
C GLU A 81 -15.12 -4.22 2.85
N GLU A 82 -15.05 -4.71 1.60
CA GLU A 82 -13.88 -5.44 1.10
C GLU A 82 -12.60 -4.59 1.06
N VAL A 83 -12.73 -3.29 0.77
CA VAL A 83 -11.62 -2.33 0.79
C VAL A 83 -11.26 -2.04 2.24
N ILE A 84 -12.25 -1.70 3.07
CA ILE A 84 -12.07 -1.39 4.49
C ILE A 84 -11.38 -2.55 5.22
N HIS A 85 -11.83 -3.79 4.99
CA HIS A 85 -11.22 -4.98 5.57
C HIS A 85 -9.77 -5.17 5.09
N ALA A 86 -9.47 -4.93 3.81
CA ALA A 86 -8.11 -5.02 3.31
C ALA A 86 -7.18 -3.99 3.98
N VAL A 87 -7.64 -2.76 4.16
CA VAL A 87 -6.93 -1.67 4.87
C VAL A 87 -6.82 -1.93 6.38
N LEU A 88 -7.76 -2.66 6.99
CA LEU A 88 -7.57 -3.11 8.37
C LEU A 88 -6.51 -4.22 8.46
N ALA A 89 -6.50 -5.12 7.48
CA ALA A 89 -5.71 -6.34 7.50
C ALA A 89 -4.25 -6.15 7.01
N HIS A 90 -3.90 -5.02 6.40
CA HIS A 90 -2.50 -4.73 6.05
C HIS A 90 -1.67 -4.37 7.29
N ALA A 91 -2.28 -3.71 8.26
CA ALA A 91 -1.67 -3.44 9.56
C ALA A 91 -1.61 -4.69 10.44
N GLU A 92 -0.45 -5.35 10.52
CA GLU A 92 -0.29 -6.62 11.24
C GLU A 92 -0.70 -6.54 12.73
N TYR A 93 -0.46 -5.41 13.39
CA TYR A 93 -0.82 -5.18 14.80
C TYR A 93 -2.33 -5.03 15.05
N MET A 94 -3.17 -4.89 14.01
CA MET A 94 -4.63 -4.90 14.17
C MET A 94 -5.17 -6.30 14.44
N GLY A 95 -4.39 -7.36 14.22
CA GLY A 95 -4.81 -8.74 14.42
C GLY A 95 -5.94 -9.20 13.47
N VAL A 96 -6.25 -8.42 12.44
CA VAL A 96 -7.28 -8.73 11.45
C VAL A 96 -6.73 -9.74 10.44
N PRO A 97 -7.39 -10.90 10.24
CA PRO A 97 -6.89 -11.93 9.34
C PRO A 97 -7.01 -11.51 7.87
N ARG A 98 -5.98 -11.80 7.08
CA ARG A 98 -6.00 -11.59 5.61
C ARG A 98 -6.70 -12.75 4.92
N GLU A 99 -8.03 -12.78 4.93
CA GLU A 99 -8.82 -13.88 4.35
C GLU A 99 -8.98 -13.76 2.83
N SER A 100 -9.36 -12.58 2.36
CA SER A 100 -9.63 -12.29 0.94
C SER A 100 -8.35 -12.25 0.09
N ARG A 101 -8.51 -12.44 -1.23
CA ARG A 101 -7.39 -12.29 -2.18
C ARG A 101 -6.86 -10.86 -2.19
N LEU A 102 -7.75 -9.87 -2.08
CA LEU A 102 -7.40 -8.46 -1.97
C LEU A 102 -6.54 -8.19 -0.73
N ALA A 103 -6.96 -8.61 0.46
CA ALA A 103 -6.21 -8.38 1.70
C ALA A 103 -4.81 -9.01 1.66
N LYS A 104 -4.70 -10.23 1.10
CA LYS A 104 -3.40 -10.91 0.91
C LYS A 104 -2.51 -10.16 -0.09
N ALA A 105 -3.10 -9.70 -1.20
CA ALA A 105 -2.36 -8.99 -2.23
C ALA A 105 -1.91 -7.60 -1.77
N LEU A 106 -2.78 -6.87 -1.07
CA LEU A 106 -2.49 -5.54 -0.55
C LEU A 106 -1.28 -5.58 0.39
N PHE A 107 -1.32 -6.44 1.41
CA PHE A 107 -0.20 -6.63 2.35
C PHE A 107 1.11 -7.00 1.63
N ALA A 108 1.06 -7.94 0.68
CA ALA A 108 2.25 -8.35 -0.07
C ALA A 108 2.79 -7.25 -0.99
N CYS A 109 1.91 -6.43 -1.59
CA CYS A 109 2.30 -5.32 -2.47
C CYS A 109 2.87 -4.15 -1.67
N ASP A 110 2.29 -3.83 -0.52
CA ASP A 110 2.77 -2.79 0.40
C ASP A 110 4.23 -3.04 0.79
N GLU A 111 4.53 -4.18 1.41
CA GLU A 111 5.89 -4.56 1.80
C GLU A 111 6.87 -4.59 0.62
N LEU A 112 6.45 -5.14 -0.52
CA LEU A 112 7.32 -5.28 -1.70
C LEU A 112 7.62 -3.93 -2.36
N THR A 113 6.64 -3.02 -2.43
CA THR A 113 6.84 -1.69 -3.02
C THR A 113 7.77 -0.84 -2.17
N GLY A 114 7.61 -0.87 -0.84
CA GLY A 114 8.55 -0.26 0.11
C GLY A 114 9.98 -0.80 -0.07
N PHE A 115 10.12 -2.11 -0.26
CA PHE A 115 11.41 -2.73 -0.57
C PHE A 115 12.01 -2.24 -1.90
N ILE A 116 11.20 -2.14 -2.96
CA ILE A 116 11.63 -1.65 -4.27
C ILE A 116 12.06 -0.18 -4.17
N PHE A 117 11.37 0.65 -3.38
CA PHE A 117 11.78 2.02 -3.10
C PHE A 117 13.13 2.06 -2.39
N ALA A 118 13.36 1.23 -1.37
CA ALA A 118 14.67 1.13 -0.73
C ALA A 118 15.78 0.74 -1.73
N VAL A 119 15.51 -0.23 -2.61
CA VAL A 119 16.44 -0.62 -3.70
C VAL A 119 16.69 0.54 -4.67
N THR A 120 15.68 1.38 -4.92
CA THR A 120 15.78 2.56 -5.77
C THR A 120 16.68 3.63 -5.13
N TYR A 121 16.47 3.94 -3.85
CA TYR A 121 17.17 5.03 -3.16
C TYR A 121 18.67 4.78 -2.93
N VAL A 122 19.10 3.52 -2.86
CA VAL A 122 20.54 3.20 -2.75
C VAL A 122 21.28 3.25 -4.08
N ARG A 123 20.59 3.52 -5.20
CA ARG A 123 21.24 3.74 -6.49
C ARG A 123 21.67 5.21 -6.62
N PRO A 124 22.82 5.48 -7.28
CA PRO A 124 23.24 6.86 -7.55
C PRO A 124 22.19 7.71 -8.26
N SER A 125 21.47 7.12 -9.22
CA SER A 125 20.41 7.78 -10.00
C SER A 125 19.12 8.02 -9.23
N LYS A 126 18.89 7.30 -8.11
CA LYS A 126 17.63 7.30 -7.36
C LYS A 126 16.38 7.08 -8.23
N SER A 127 16.53 6.41 -9.38
CA SER A 127 15.50 6.25 -10.40
C SER A 127 15.02 4.80 -10.49
N ILE A 128 13.70 4.59 -10.41
CA ILE A 128 13.08 3.26 -10.52
C ILE A 128 13.28 2.66 -11.92
N HIS A 129 13.47 3.49 -12.95
CA HIS A 129 13.70 3.03 -14.32
C HIS A 129 14.98 2.21 -14.48
N GLU A 130 15.97 2.39 -13.58
CA GLU A 130 17.20 1.59 -13.56
C GLU A 130 17.10 0.35 -12.66
N VAL A 131 15.98 0.18 -11.94
CA VAL A 131 15.75 -0.96 -11.07
C VAL A 131 15.27 -2.15 -11.88
N GLN A 132 16.14 -3.15 -11.99
CA GLN A 132 15.84 -4.40 -12.67
C GLN A 132 15.33 -5.46 -11.67
N PRO A 133 14.36 -6.31 -12.03
CA PRO A 133 13.85 -7.36 -11.14
C PRO A 133 14.94 -8.27 -10.55
N LYS A 134 15.99 -8.56 -11.32
CA LYS A 134 17.16 -9.33 -10.84
C LYS A 134 17.88 -8.65 -9.68
N SER A 135 17.95 -7.32 -9.67
CA SER A 135 18.58 -6.54 -8.60
C SER A 135 17.75 -6.57 -7.33
N VAL A 136 16.42 -6.46 -7.46
CA VAL A 136 15.48 -6.59 -6.33
C VAL A 136 15.60 -7.99 -5.71
N LYS A 137 15.53 -9.05 -6.53
CA LYS A 137 15.70 -10.44 -6.07
C LYS A 137 17.05 -10.69 -5.38
N LYS A 138 18.14 -10.08 -5.88
CA LYS A 138 19.45 -10.18 -5.23
C LYS A 138 19.45 -9.49 -3.86
N LYS A 139 18.82 -8.32 -3.76
CA LYS A 139 18.71 -7.54 -2.53
C LYS A 139 17.83 -8.22 -1.49
N LEU A 140 16.74 -8.88 -1.89
CA LEU A 140 15.86 -9.63 -0.97
C LEU A 140 16.63 -10.68 -0.15
N LYS A 141 17.66 -11.31 -0.75
CA LYS A 141 18.53 -12.28 -0.07
C LYS A 141 19.48 -11.67 0.95
N GLN A 142 19.64 -10.34 0.98
CA GLN A 142 20.49 -9.63 1.93
C GLN A 142 19.65 -9.27 3.16
N ARG A 143 19.78 -10.04 4.25
CA ARG A 143 18.99 -9.82 5.49
C ARG A 143 19.18 -8.43 6.10
N SER A 144 20.38 -7.86 6.00
CA SER A 144 20.68 -6.52 6.53
C SER A 144 20.08 -5.37 5.72
N PHE A 145 19.70 -5.62 4.46
CA PHE A 145 19.17 -4.56 3.59
C PHE A 145 17.66 -4.42 3.81
N ALA A 146 17.19 -3.19 4.10
CA ALA A 146 15.78 -2.91 4.40
C ALA A 146 15.23 -3.91 5.43
N ALA A 147 15.91 -4.01 6.57
CA ALA A 147 15.60 -5.01 7.60
C ALA A 147 14.22 -4.82 8.26
N SER A 148 13.63 -3.63 8.14
CA SER A 148 12.28 -3.32 8.61
C SER A 148 11.17 -3.90 7.73
N VAL A 149 11.47 -4.29 6.48
CA VAL A 149 10.49 -4.90 5.58
C VAL A 149 10.32 -6.38 5.92
N ASN A 150 9.08 -6.78 6.16
CA ASN A 150 8.71 -8.17 6.42
C ASN A 150 8.73 -8.94 5.08
N ARG A 151 9.57 -9.97 4.98
CA ARG A 151 9.83 -10.72 3.73
C ARG A 151 10.15 -12.18 3.95
#